data_AF-V4YTB2-F1
#
_entry.id   AF-V4YTB2-F1
#
_cell.length_a   1.000
_cell.length_b   1.000
_cell.length_c   1.000
_cell.angle_alpha   90.00
_cell.angle_beta   90.00
_cell.angle_gamma   90.00
#
_symmetry.space_group_name_H-M   'P 1'
#
loop_
_entity.id
_entity.type
_entity.pdbx_description
1 polymer ?
#
loop_
_entity_poly.entity_id
_entity_poly.type
_entity_poly.pdbx_seq_one_letter_code
_entity_poly.pdbx_strand_id
1 'polypeptide(L)'
;MYKTVLIEQTTTLGGRITCRRCQAISSNGIQCRRGAMKNQAVCHGHSELPKGPRTPEGRKRCAAAKTIHGFETRQARTERALGMRRLRELEDLGHLLGIMTGPKTPGAKPQ
;
A
#
# COMPACT_ATOMS: atom_id res chain seq x y z
N MET A 1 1.07 -47.81 1.65
CA MET A 1 1.01 -47.35 0.25
C MET A 1 1.20 -45.84 0.23
N TYR A 2 2.42 -45.35 -0.03
CA TYR A 2 2.67 -43.92 -0.16
C TYR A 2 2.14 -43.48 -1.53
N LYS A 3 1.08 -42.66 -1.54
CA LYS A 3 0.53 -42.11 -2.76
C LYS A 3 1.58 -41.16 -3.34
N THR A 4 2.26 -41.56 -4.40
CA THR A 4 3.14 -40.70 -5.19
C THR A 4 2.27 -39.61 -5.79
N VAL A 5 2.09 -38.51 -5.07
CA VAL A 5 1.44 -37.32 -5.62
C VAL A 5 2.37 -36.85 -6.75
N LEU A 6 1.94 -36.98 -7.99
CA LEU A 6 2.56 -36.31 -9.13
C LEU A 6 2.42 -34.81 -8.87
N ILE A 7 3.44 -34.24 -8.22
CA ILE A 7 3.48 -32.83 -7.90
C ILE A 7 3.93 -32.14 -9.19
N GLU A 8 3.02 -31.45 -9.86
CA GLU A 8 3.38 -30.58 -10.98
C GLU A 8 4.46 -29.59 -10.53
N GLN A 9 5.57 -29.57 -11.27
CA GLN A 9 6.70 -28.67 -11.03
C GLN A 9 6.63 -27.50 -12.02
N THR A 10 7.06 -26.32 -11.58
CA THR A 10 7.18 -25.13 -12.42
C THR A 10 8.58 -24.56 -12.29
N THR A 11 9.11 -24.03 -13.39
CA THR A 11 10.41 -23.38 -13.40
C THR A 11 10.24 -21.88 -13.24
N THR A 12 11.02 -21.29 -12.34
CA THR A 12 11.00 -19.85 -12.01
C THR A 12 12.37 -19.23 -12.27
N LEU A 13 12.46 -17.89 -12.20
CA LEU A 13 13.69 -17.12 -12.47
C LEU A 13 14.36 -17.48 -13.81
N GLY A 14 13.57 -17.49 -14.89
CA GLY A 14 14.08 -17.72 -16.24
C GLY A 14 14.65 -19.12 -16.47
N GLY A 15 14.12 -20.15 -15.79
CA GLY A 15 14.53 -21.54 -16.03
C GLY A 15 15.52 -22.11 -15.01
N ARG A 16 15.99 -21.30 -14.05
CA ARG A 16 17.10 -21.68 -13.16
C ARG A 16 16.66 -22.40 -11.89
N ILE A 17 15.42 -22.22 -11.45
CA ILE A 17 14.93 -22.80 -10.19
C ILE A 17 13.65 -23.57 -10.44
N THR A 18 13.66 -24.86 -10.13
CA THR A 18 12.47 -25.72 -10.13
C THR A 18 11.79 -25.68 -8.76
N CYS A 19 10.50 -25.37 -8.73
CA CYS A 19 9.70 -25.42 -7.51
C CYS A 19 8.37 -26.14 -7.76
N ARG A 20 7.72 -26.59 -6.67
CA ARG A 20 6.38 -27.18 -6.75
C ARG A 20 5.40 -26.10 -7.25
N ARG A 21 4.47 -26.45 -8.12
CA ARG A 21 3.42 -25.52 -8.57
C ARG A 21 2.36 -25.35 -7.48
N CYS A 22 1.78 -24.16 -7.40
CA CYS A 22 0.68 -23.87 -6.49
C CYS A 22 -0.53 -24.75 -6.78
N GLN A 23 -1.10 -25.38 -5.76
CA GLN A 23 -2.25 -26.30 -5.88
C GLN A 23 -3.61 -25.59 -5.90
N ALA A 24 -3.65 -24.26 -5.82
CA ALA A 24 -4.91 -23.51 -5.86
C ALA A 24 -5.51 -23.51 -7.27
N ILE A 25 -6.82 -23.73 -7.34
CA ILE A 25 -7.61 -23.71 -8.57
C ILE A 25 -8.35 -22.36 -8.63
N SER A 26 -8.28 -21.70 -9.78
CA SER A 26 -9.01 -20.44 -10.03
C SER A 26 -10.50 -20.70 -10.29
N SER A 27 -11.32 -19.65 -10.28
CA SER A 27 -12.74 -19.71 -10.67
C SER A 27 -12.97 -20.35 -12.04
N ASN A 28 -11.96 -20.28 -12.92
CA ASN A 28 -12.02 -20.80 -14.28
C ASN A 28 -11.59 -22.28 -14.36
N GLY A 29 -11.41 -22.97 -13.22
CA GLY A 29 -10.99 -24.37 -13.16
C GLY A 29 -9.50 -24.62 -13.45
N ILE A 30 -8.73 -23.58 -13.76
CA ILE A 30 -7.31 -23.69 -14.09
C ILE A 30 -6.46 -23.60 -12.82
N GLN A 31 -5.48 -24.49 -12.68
CA GLN A 31 -4.48 -24.46 -11.60
C GLN A 31 -3.55 -23.24 -11.72
N CYS A 32 -3.28 -22.59 -10.60
CA CYS A 32 -2.36 -21.46 -10.52
C CYS A 32 -0.98 -21.81 -11.09
N ARG A 33 -0.44 -20.99 -12.00
CA ARG A 33 0.90 -21.19 -12.60
C ARG A 33 2.06 -20.73 -11.73
N ARG A 34 1.81 -20.14 -10.56
CA ARG A 34 2.88 -19.67 -9.67
C ARG A 34 3.53 -20.84 -8.94
N GLY A 35 4.81 -20.68 -8.61
CA GLY A 35 5.50 -21.54 -7.66
C GLY A 35 4.87 -21.46 -6.27
N ALA A 36 4.76 -22.61 -5.61
CA ALA A 36 4.42 -22.71 -4.21
C ALA A 36 5.60 -22.20 -3.36
N MET A 37 5.29 -21.65 -2.18
CA MET A 37 6.34 -21.24 -1.26
C MET A 37 7.01 -22.43 -0.60
N LYS A 38 8.21 -22.20 -0.04
CA LYS A 38 8.96 -23.22 0.69
C LYS A 38 8.07 -23.82 1.80
N ASN A 39 7.97 -25.14 1.83
CA ASN A 39 7.16 -25.91 2.78
C ASN A 39 5.64 -25.66 2.73
N GLN A 40 5.12 -25.05 1.65
CA GLN A 40 3.69 -24.85 1.46
C GLN A 40 3.21 -25.43 0.13
N ALA A 41 1.92 -25.74 0.04
CA ALA A 41 1.28 -26.21 -1.19
C ALA A 41 0.81 -25.06 -2.11
N VAL A 42 0.79 -23.83 -1.59
CA VAL A 42 0.21 -22.65 -2.25
C VAL A 42 1.25 -21.55 -2.42
N CYS A 43 1.02 -20.66 -3.40
CA CYS A 43 1.84 -19.49 -3.63
C CYS A 43 1.49 -18.36 -2.64
N HIS A 44 2.33 -17.32 -2.57
CA HIS A 44 2.11 -16.14 -1.72
C HIS A 44 0.73 -15.46 -1.90
N GLY A 45 0.13 -15.53 -3.10
CA GLY A 45 -1.20 -14.95 -3.35
C GLY A 45 -2.34 -15.75 -2.70
N HIS A 46 -2.23 -17.08 -2.75
CA HIS A 46 -3.24 -18.02 -2.26
C HIS A 46 -2.97 -18.52 -0.84
N SER A 47 -1.79 -18.24 -0.29
CA SER A 47 -1.46 -18.54 1.09
C SER A 47 -2.23 -17.66 2.07
N GLU A 48 -2.55 -18.25 3.22
CA GLU A 48 -3.12 -17.60 4.40
C GLU A 48 -2.05 -16.84 5.22
N LEU A 49 -0.93 -16.45 4.61
CA LEU A 49 0.01 -15.56 5.27
C LEU A 49 -0.75 -14.36 5.83
N PRO A 50 -0.37 -13.87 7.03
CA PRO A 50 -1.00 -12.71 7.63
C PRO A 50 -0.76 -11.49 6.73
N LYS A 51 -1.68 -11.28 5.78
CA LYS A 51 -1.87 -10.01 5.09
C LYS A 51 -2.28 -9.07 6.21
N GLY A 52 -1.60 -7.93 6.34
CA GLY A 52 -1.80 -6.98 7.44
C GLY A 52 -3.29 -6.67 7.73
N PRO A 53 -3.60 -6.00 8.85
CA PRO A 53 -4.96 -5.87 9.36
C PRO A 53 -5.96 -5.43 8.28
N ARG A 54 -6.96 -6.29 8.02
CA ARG A 54 -8.01 -6.01 7.02
C ARG A 54 -9.02 -4.99 7.53
N THR A 55 -9.28 -4.99 8.84
CA THR A 55 -10.24 -4.10 9.49
C THR A 55 -9.73 -2.65 9.61
N PRO A 56 -10.62 -1.64 9.54
CA PRO A 56 -10.22 -0.24 9.71
C PRO A 56 -9.58 0.01 11.08
N GLU A 57 -10.09 -0.62 12.14
CA GLU A 57 -9.55 -0.55 13.49
C GLU A 57 -8.15 -1.15 13.59
N GLY A 58 -7.93 -2.32 12.96
CA GLY A 58 -6.60 -2.93 12.93
C GLY A 58 -5.58 -2.06 12.21
N ARG A 59 -5.99 -1.40 11.11
CA ARG A 59 -5.13 -0.42 10.42
C ARG A 59 -4.81 0.79 11.32
N LYS A 60 -5.80 1.32 12.05
CA LYS A 60 -5.59 2.40 13.02
C LYS A 60 -4.60 2.01 14.11
N ARG A 61 -4.72 0.81 14.68
CA ARG A 61 -3.77 0.30 15.69
C ARG A 61 -2.35 0.18 15.14
N CYS A 62 -2.18 -0.40 13.95
CA CYS A 62 -0.86 -0.47 13.32
C CYS A 62 -0.30 0.91 12.96
N ALA A 63 -1.14 1.89 12.59
CA ALA A 63 -0.71 3.26 12.36
C ALA A 63 -0.27 3.94 13.66
N ALA A 64 -1.00 3.75 14.76
CA ALA A 64 -0.65 4.26 16.08
C ALA A 64 0.66 3.64 16.62
N ALA A 65 0.85 2.34 16.41
CA ALA A 65 2.08 1.65 16.81
C ALA A 65 3.29 2.06 15.96
N LYS A 66 3.08 2.54 14.72
CA LYS A 66 4.13 3.13 13.88
C LYS A 66 4.36 4.59 14.30
N THR A 67 4.90 4.80 15.49
CA THR A 67 5.53 6.07 15.88
C THR A 67 6.89 6.15 15.19
N ILE A 68 6.88 6.55 13.93
CA ILE A 68 8.12 6.82 13.19
C ILE A 68 8.69 8.08 13.82
N HIS A 69 9.89 8.00 14.39
CA HIS A 69 10.63 9.14 14.91
C HIS A 69 10.74 10.21 13.80
N GLY A 70 9.96 11.29 13.91
CA GLY A 70 9.94 12.38 12.94
C GLY A 70 8.85 13.40 13.23
N PHE A 71 9.10 14.67 12.88
CA PHE A 71 8.14 15.78 12.97
C PHE A 71 7.00 15.69 11.92
N GLU A 72 7.03 14.66 11.07
CA GLU A 72 6.18 14.51 9.88
C GLU A 72 5.12 13.43 10.11
N THR A 73 4.11 13.71 10.94
CA THR A 73 2.96 12.81 11.14
C THR A 73 1.84 13.09 10.12
N ARG A 74 0.89 12.15 9.95
CA ARG A 74 -0.29 12.40 9.10
C ARG A 74 -1.12 13.59 9.59
N GLN A 75 -1.27 13.73 10.92
CA GLN A 75 -1.95 14.85 11.56
C GLN A 75 -1.22 16.18 11.30
N ALA A 76 0.10 16.21 11.53
CA ALA A 76 0.91 17.40 11.27
C ALA A 76 0.86 17.82 9.79
N ARG A 77 0.82 16.85 8.86
CA ARG A 77 0.64 17.13 7.42
C ARG A 77 -0.73 17.75 7.13
N THR A 78 -1.81 17.24 7.74
CA THR A 78 -3.15 17.81 7.55
C THR A 78 -3.27 19.19 8.16
N GLU A 79 -2.69 19.43 9.34
CA GLU A 79 -2.68 20.74 9.99
C GLU A 79 -1.92 21.77 9.17
N ARG A 80 -0.73 21.41 8.67
CA ARG A 80 0.04 22.29 7.76
C ARG A 80 -0.71 22.58 6.47
N ALA A 81 -1.36 21.58 5.87
CA ALA A 81 -2.17 21.79 4.67
C ALA A 81 -3.34 22.77 4.92
N LEU A 82 -4.03 22.64 6.05
CA LEU A 82 -5.09 23.56 6.46
C LEU A 82 -4.56 24.97 6.75
N GLY A 83 -3.41 25.07 7.42
CA GLY A 83 -2.74 26.35 7.68
C GLY A 83 -2.36 27.07 6.39
N MET A 84 -1.77 26.36 5.43
CA MET A 84 -1.44 26.90 4.12
C MET A 84 -2.68 27.35 3.34
N ARG A 85 -3.77 26.57 3.41
CA ARG A 85 -5.06 26.96 2.83
C ARG A 85 -5.57 28.29 3.40
N ARG A 86 -5.58 28.43 4.73
CA ARG A 86 -6.03 29.66 5.40
C ARG A 86 -5.17 30.86 5.02
N LEU A 87 -3.84 30.69 4.97
CA LEU A 87 -2.93 31.75 4.51
C LEU A 87 -3.24 32.19 3.09
N ARG A 88 -3.59 31.24 2.21
CA ARG A 88 -3.97 31.53 0.82
C ARG A 88 -5.26 32.34 0.73
N GLU A 89 -6.27 31.95 1.50
CA GLU A 89 -7.55 32.67 1.56
C GLU A 89 -7.35 34.10 2.07
N LEU A 90 -6.49 34.30 3.08
CA LEU A 90 -6.14 35.64 3.57
C LEU A 90 -5.35 36.47 2.57
N GLU A 91 -4.41 35.86 1.85
CA GLU A 91 -3.65 36.52 0.78
C GLU A 91 -4.58 36.96 -0.37
N ASP A 92 -5.54 36.12 -0.75
CA ASP A 92 -6.55 36.46 -1.75
C ASP A 92 -7.39 37.67 -1.32
N LEU A 93 -7.85 37.71 -0.07
CA LEU A 93 -8.56 38.86 0.49
C LEU A 93 -7.67 40.11 0.56
N GLY A 94 -6.40 39.97 0.94
CA GLY A 94 -5.44 41.08 1.02
C GLY A 94 -5.19 41.73 -0.34
N HIS A 95 -5.14 40.93 -1.41
CA HIS A 95 -5.04 41.45 -2.78
C HIS A 95 -6.35 42.11 -3.25
N LEU A 96 -7.51 41.53 -2.93
CA LEU A 96 -8.81 42.11 -3.28
C LEU A 96 -9.04 43.48 -2.60
N LEU A 97 -8.61 43.61 -1.34
CA LEU A 97 -8.71 44.84 -0.57
C LEU A 97 -7.59 45.86 -0.89
N GLY A 98 -6.64 45.50 -1.75
CA GLY A 98 -5.50 46.37 -2.10
C GLY A 98 -4.47 46.55 -0.98
N ILE A 99 -4.55 45.77 0.10
CA ILE A 99 -3.59 45.77 1.22
C ILE A 99 -2.27 45.12 0.79
N MET A 100 -2.34 44.11 -0.08
CA MET A 100 -1.18 43.38 -0.60
C MET A 100 -0.99 43.65 -2.09
N THR A 101 0.26 43.84 -2.49
CA THR A 101 0.66 44.03 -3.89
C THR A 101 1.77 43.06 -4.27
N GLY A 102 1.90 42.74 -5.57
CA GLY A 102 2.90 41.81 -6.08
C GLY A 102 2.37 40.40 -6.39
N PRO A 103 3.27 39.45 -6.74
CA PRO A 103 2.89 38.10 -7.11
C PRO A 103 2.47 37.27 -5.88
N LYS A 104 1.45 36.43 -6.06
CA LYS A 104 0.97 35.51 -5.01
C LYS A 104 2.04 34.49 -4.65
N THR A 105 2.07 34.07 -3.38
CA THR A 105 3.01 33.06 -2.88
C THR A 105 2.93 31.77 -3.71
N PRO A 106 4.05 31.14 -4.09
CA PRO A 106 4.02 29.88 -4.81
C PRO A 106 3.59 28.74 -3.88
N GLY A 107 2.75 27.83 -4.36
CA GLY A 107 2.28 26.70 -3.54
C GLY A 107 1.04 26.01 -4.10
N ALA A 108 0.70 24.88 -3.49
CA ALA A 108 -0.50 24.13 -3.83
C ALA A 108 -1.74 24.99 -3.55
N LYS A 109 -2.57 25.21 -4.58
CA LYS A 109 -3.86 25.87 -4.39
C LYS A 109 -4.76 24.97 -3.53
N PRO A 110 -5.51 25.54 -2.57
CA PRO A 110 -6.50 24.76 -1.84
C PRO A 110 -7.52 24.19 -2.82
N GLN A 111 -7.90 22.92 -2.62
CA GLN A 111 -9.04 22.29 -3.30
C GLN A 111 -10.32 22.48 -2.49
#